data_AF-A0A3D9T0F7-F1
#
_entry.id   AF-A0A3D9T0F7-F1
#
_cell.length_a   1.000
_cell.length_b   1.000
_cell.length_c   1.000
_cell.angle_alpha   90.00
_cell.angle_beta   90.00
_cell.angle_gamma   90.00
#
_symmetry.space_group_name_H-M   'P 1'
#
loop_
_entity.id
_entity.type
_entity.pdbx_description
1 polymer ?
#
loop_
_entity_poly.entity_id
_entity_poly.type
_entity_poly.pdbx_seq_one_letter_code
_entity_poly.pdbx_strand_id
1 'polypeptide(L)'
;MAESRLVRWFVGNVPRLARRVTEECRREIPYYAALPRTTISATLLPGAEAVVALVARQFRDGRTVLTAEERVRVVEVSTRRADEGLPLEVALIAYQIGMEVLWREVRAEARPGEAEEQAAIAEHLFGFLRAVVPAVAAAHAQAQQERHNERRDALQMLHGALLAGEPADALAVRAGVELADAYRAVVLRFGAAEVAVTRPIRAFQDVQAALGTPLVTMNPRGVSALLPMTEATAGDALTRMMVEVGRALGRPVAAAVADAADRDGIPAAANEAMEVAELVARLGHPPGLYTLDDVLLEYQLARPGQGLARLAARLDGLGDRVDLFDTLRAFVRQGHNRRLAAQDLHVHRNTLDYRLRVIAQRTGLDAAEPRDAHLLTAALNARDLLGGSPWQGEEHRRLGNRTNASGDD
;
A
#
# COMPACT_ATOMS: atom_id res chain seq x y z
N MET A 1 -33.50 13.06 -45.23
CA MET A 1 -32.78 13.97 -46.14
C MET A 1 -32.23 13.14 -47.28
N ALA A 2 -32.38 13.57 -48.54
CA ALA A 2 -31.71 12.89 -49.64
C ALA A 2 -30.20 12.83 -49.34
N GLU A 3 -29.58 11.67 -49.49
CA GLU A 3 -28.16 11.48 -49.18
C GLU A 3 -27.35 12.53 -49.97
N SER A 4 -26.64 13.43 -49.28
CA SER A 4 -25.85 14.47 -49.94
C SER A 4 -24.81 13.83 -50.88
N ARG A 5 -24.44 14.54 -51.96
CA ARG A 5 -23.36 14.11 -52.86
C ARG A 5 -22.06 13.86 -52.08
N LEU A 6 -21.75 14.75 -51.14
CA LEU A 6 -20.56 14.70 -50.30
C LEU A 6 -20.58 13.49 -49.36
N VAL A 7 -21.76 13.18 -48.79
CA VAL A 7 -21.96 11.98 -47.96
C VAL A 7 -21.78 10.70 -48.79
N ARG A 8 -22.39 10.63 -49.99
CA ARG A 8 -22.21 9.49 -50.91
C ARG A 8 -20.75 9.30 -51.31
N TRP A 9 -20.05 10.40 -51.59
CA TRP A 9 -18.62 10.36 -51.88
C TRP A 9 -17.82 9.82 -50.69
N PHE A 10 -18.08 10.31 -49.48
CA PHE A 10 -17.35 9.88 -48.28
C PHE A 10 -17.52 8.38 -48.05
N VAL A 11 -18.78 7.91 -48.09
CA VAL A 11 -19.15 6.50 -47.94
C VAL A 11 -18.48 5.62 -49.00
N GLY A 12 -18.47 6.07 -50.26
CA GLY A 12 -17.82 5.33 -51.36
C GLY A 12 -16.29 5.32 -51.31
N ASN A 13 -15.67 6.18 -50.48
CA ASN A 13 -14.23 6.36 -50.42
C ASN A 13 -13.58 5.86 -49.12
N VAL A 14 -14.31 5.12 -48.26
CA VAL A 14 -13.79 4.63 -46.95
C VAL A 14 -12.39 3.98 -47.06
N PRO A 15 -12.12 3.00 -47.97
CA PRO A 15 -10.79 2.38 -48.05
C PRO A 15 -9.69 3.32 -48.55
N ARG A 16 -10.04 4.35 -49.33
CA ARG A 16 -9.09 5.39 -49.79
C ARG A 16 -8.75 6.31 -48.63
N LEU A 17 -9.77 6.77 -47.92
CA LEU A 17 -9.65 7.68 -46.77
C LEU A 17 -8.87 7.02 -45.63
N ALA A 18 -9.13 5.75 -45.31
CA ALA A 18 -8.40 5.02 -44.27
C ALA A 18 -6.90 4.86 -44.60
N ARG A 19 -6.56 4.62 -45.87
CA ARG A 19 -5.16 4.60 -46.33
C ARG A 19 -4.49 5.97 -46.19
N ARG A 20 -5.20 7.05 -46.50
CA ARG A 20 -4.72 8.43 -46.30
C ARG A 20 -4.47 8.72 -44.83
N VAL A 21 -5.41 8.40 -43.95
CA VAL A 21 -5.26 8.52 -42.50
C VAL A 21 -4.05 7.75 -41.99
N THR A 22 -3.89 6.50 -42.42
CA THR A 22 -2.76 5.64 -42.01
C THR A 22 -1.41 6.22 -42.42
N GLU A 23 -1.29 6.70 -43.66
CA GLU A 23 -0.05 7.29 -44.17
C GLU A 23 0.28 8.61 -43.44
N GLU A 24 -0.74 9.40 -43.12
CA GLU A 24 -0.57 10.66 -42.40
C GLU A 24 -0.18 10.45 -40.93
N CYS A 25 -0.84 9.52 -40.24
CA CYS A 25 -0.42 9.10 -38.90
C CYS A 25 1.03 8.58 -38.87
N ARG A 26 1.45 7.83 -39.91
CA ARG A 26 2.84 7.39 -40.04
C ARG A 26 3.81 8.55 -40.25
N ARG A 27 3.42 9.57 -41.01
CA ARG A 27 4.27 10.73 -41.30
C ARG A 27 4.46 11.60 -40.07
N GLU A 28 3.39 11.82 -39.31
CA GLU A 28 3.36 12.86 -38.27
C GLU A 28 3.58 12.31 -36.86
N ILE A 29 3.32 11.03 -36.61
CA ILE A 29 3.51 10.43 -35.29
C ILE A 29 4.84 9.66 -35.26
N PRO A 30 5.86 10.10 -34.49
CA PRO A 30 7.16 9.44 -34.42
C PRO A 30 7.09 7.95 -34.08
N TYR A 31 6.15 7.57 -33.22
CA TYR A 31 5.89 6.17 -32.87
C TYR A 31 5.58 5.30 -34.09
N TYR A 32 4.69 5.76 -34.99
CA TYR A 32 4.37 5.01 -36.20
C TYR A 32 5.46 5.17 -37.27
N ALA A 33 6.13 6.33 -37.36
CA ALA A 33 7.24 6.54 -38.29
C ALA A 33 8.39 5.53 -38.10
N ALA A 34 8.63 5.11 -36.85
CA ALA A 34 9.67 4.16 -36.49
C ALA A 34 9.33 2.68 -36.81
N LEU A 35 8.06 2.36 -37.10
CA LEU A 35 7.63 0.99 -37.36
C LEU A 35 7.77 0.60 -38.85
N PRO A 36 8.05 -0.68 -39.16
CA PRO A 36 8.02 -1.17 -40.54
C PRO A 36 6.65 -0.95 -41.19
N ARG A 37 6.64 -0.61 -42.49
CA ARG A 37 5.37 -0.36 -43.22
C ARG A 37 4.42 -1.55 -43.17
N THR A 38 4.95 -2.77 -43.21
CA THR A 38 4.17 -4.02 -43.08
C THR A 38 3.45 -4.10 -41.74
N THR A 39 4.11 -3.73 -40.64
CA THR A 39 3.52 -3.67 -39.29
C THR A 39 2.42 -2.63 -39.21
N ILE A 40 2.61 -1.45 -39.78
CA ILE A 40 1.59 -0.38 -39.81
C ILE A 40 0.38 -0.83 -40.63
N SER A 41 0.59 -1.41 -41.81
CA SER A 41 -0.50 -1.95 -42.63
C SER A 41 -1.27 -3.08 -41.93
N ALA A 42 -0.60 -3.89 -41.11
CA ALA A 42 -1.27 -4.94 -40.34
C ALA A 42 -2.00 -4.43 -39.09
N THR A 43 -1.55 -3.33 -38.49
CA THR A 43 -2.04 -2.88 -37.17
C THR A 43 -2.90 -1.61 -37.23
N LEU A 44 -2.46 -0.58 -37.94
CA LEU A 44 -3.12 0.73 -37.98
C LEU A 44 -4.20 0.81 -39.06
N LEU A 45 -3.96 0.24 -40.24
CA LEU A 45 -4.89 0.34 -41.36
C LEU A 45 -6.28 -0.29 -41.06
N PRO A 46 -6.38 -1.51 -40.48
CA PRO A 46 -7.69 -2.07 -40.14
C PRO A 46 -8.46 -1.21 -39.12
N GLY A 47 -7.73 -0.61 -38.16
CA GLY A 47 -8.31 0.33 -37.19
C GLY A 47 -8.80 1.61 -37.85
N ALA A 48 -8.01 2.19 -38.75
CA ALA A 48 -8.40 3.36 -39.54
C ALA A 48 -9.64 3.06 -40.41
N GLU A 49 -9.68 1.90 -41.08
CA GLU A 49 -10.83 1.47 -41.86
C GLU A 49 -12.10 1.34 -41.00
N ALA A 50 -12.00 0.71 -39.83
CA ALA A 50 -13.12 0.57 -38.91
C ALA A 50 -13.66 1.92 -38.43
N VAL A 51 -12.78 2.86 -38.09
CA VAL A 51 -13.14 4.22 -37.64
C VAL A 51 -13.76 5.03 -38.78
N VAL A 52 -13.15 5.02 -39.97
CA VAL A 52 -13.69 5.75 -41.13
C VAL A 52 -15.03 5.17 -41.57
N ALA A 53 -15.19 3.84 -41.54
CA ALA A 53 -16.47 3.19 -41.81
C ALA A 53 -17.55 3.55 -40.78
N LEU A 54 -17.16 3.70 -39.51
CA LEU A 54 -18.06 4.13 -38.43
C LEU A 54 -18.53 5.56 -38.64
N VAL A 55 -17.62 6.49 -38.96
CA VAL A 55 -17.96 7.87 -39.31
C VAL A 55 -18.87 7.92 -40.55
N ALA A 56 -18.60 7.10 -41.56
CA ALA A 56 -19.43 7.00 -42.76
C ALA A 56 -20.87 6.53 -42.46
N ARG A 57 -21.03 5.57 -41.52
CA ARG A 57 -22.36 5.14 -41.04
C ARG A 57 -23.09 6.26 -40.31
N GLN A 58 -22.40 7.00 -39.45
CA GLN A 58 -22.98 8.14 -38.74
C GLN A 58 -23.50 9.22 -39.69
N PHE A 59 -22.75 9.54 -40.76
CA PHE A 59 -23.22 10.46 -41.80
C PHE A 59 -24.46 9.95 -42.53
N ARG A 60 -24.49 8.67 -42.89
CA ARG A 60 -25.64 8.06 -43.58
C ARG A 60 -26.90 8.12 -42.71
N ASP A 61 -26.75 7.89 -41.42
CA ASP A 61 -27.87 7.86 -40.47
C ASP A 61 -28.24 9.27 -39.95
N GLY A 62 -27.47 10.31 -40.29
CA GLY A 62 -27.65 11.66 -39.77
C GLY A 62 -27.45 11.77 -38.24
N ARG A 63 -26.59 10.92 -37.68
CA ARG A 63 -26.34 10.83 -36.23
C ARG A 63 -25.02 11.50 -35.86
N THR A 64 -25.04 12.40 -34.89
CA THR A 64 -23.83 13.03 -34.33
C THR A 64 -23.26 12.30 -33.11
N VAL A 65 -23.89 11.21 -32.68
CA VAL A 65 -23.56 10.46 -31.45
C VAL A 65 -23.35 8.98 -31.76
N LEU A 66 -22.38 8.35 -31.08
CA LEU A 66 -22.17 6.91 -31.13
C LEU A 66 -23.30 6.17 -30.40
N THR A 67 -23.76 5.05 -30.96
CA THR A 67 -24.61 4.12 -30.21
C THR A 67 -23.84 3.44 -29.09
N ALA A 68 -24.55 2.80 -28.15
CA ALA A 68 -23.94 2.02 -27.10
C ALA A 68 -23.03 0.91 -27.66
N GLU A 69 -23.49 0.18 -28.69
CA GLU A 69 -22.73 -0.88 -29.36
C GLU A 69 -21.48 -0.33 -30.06
N GLU A 70 -21.59 0.80 -30.75
CA GLU A 70 -20.45 1.45 -31.42
C GLU A 70 -19.41 1.90 -30.39
N ARG A 71 -19.85 2.44 -29.24
CA ARG A 71 -18.97 2.80 -28.13
C ARG A 71 -18.25 1.59 -27.55
N VAL A 72 -18.96 0.48 -27.32
CA VAL A 72 -18.36 -0.78 -26.83
C VAL A 72 -17.24 -1.25 -27.75
N ARG A 73 -17.47 -1.26 -29.07
CA ARG A 73 -16.44 -1.66 -30.05
C ARG A 73 -15.20 -0.76 -30.01
N VAL A 74 -15.39 0.55 -29.86
CA VAL A 74 -14.26 1.49 -29.73
C VAL A 74 -13.45 1.21 -28.46
N VAL A 75 -14.14 0.92 -27.35
CA VAL A 75 -13.50 0.55 -26.07
C VAL A 75 -12.73 -0.76 -26.22
N GLU A 76 -13.32 -1.82 -26.76
CA GLU A 76 -12.66 -3.12 -26.96
C GLU A 76 -11.37 -3.01 -27.80
N VAL A 77 -11.43 -2.25 -28.91
CA VAL A 77 -10.24 -2.00 -29.74
C VAL A 77 -9.19 -1.22 -28.94
N SER A 78 -9.60 -0.22 -28.17
CA SER A 78 -8.69 0.61 -27.38
C SER A 78 -8.02 -0.17 -26.25
N THR A 79 -8.77 -1.03 -25.55
CA THR A 79 -8.26 -1.94 -24.52
C THR A 79 -7.20 -2.86 -25.10
N ARG A 80 -7.49 -3.55 -26.22
CA ARG A 80 -6.50 -4.41 -26.89
C ARG A 80 -5.23 -3.64 -27.28
N ARG A 81 -5.35 -2.41 -27.76
CA ARG A 81 -4.19 -1.58 -28.12
C ARG A 81 -3.38 -1.15 -26.90
N ALA A 82 -4.05 -0.84 -25.78
CA ALA A 82 -3.39 -0.60 -24.50
C ALA A 82 -2.66 -1.87 -24.02
N ASP A 83 -3.27 -3.04 -24.21
CA ASP A 83 -2.67 -4.34 -23.87
C ASP A 83 -1.43 -4.64 -24.72
N GLU A 84 -1.46 -4.27 -26.00
CA GLU A 84 -0.30 -4.31 -26.91
C GLU A 84 0.80 -3.28 -26.57
N GLY A 85 0.57 -2.40 -25.59
CA GLY A 85 1.54 -1.41 -25.13
C GLY A 85 1.53 -0.09 -25.90
N LEU A 86 0.48 0.21 -26.66
CA LEU A 86 0.33 1.50 -27.33
C LEU A 86 0.19 2.63 -26.29
N PRO A 87 1.05 3.67 -26.32
CA PRO A 87 0.90 4.81 -25.42
C PRO A 87 -0.42 5.56 -25.66
N LEU A 88 -1.05 6.04 -24.58
CA LEU A 88 -2.30 6.79 -24.67
C LEU A 88 -2.15 8.04 -25.53
N GLU A 89 -1.03 8.79 -25.41
CA GLU A 89 -0.83 9.98 -26.25
C GLU A 89 -0.80 9.65 -27.75
N VAL A 90 -0.21 8.50 -28.12
CA VAL A 90 -0.14 8.03 -29.51
C VAL A 90 -1.54 7.69 -30.02
N ALA A 91 -2.36 7.01 -29.21
CA ALA A 91 -3.73 6.68 -29.58
C ALA A 91 -4.57 7.96 -29.79
N LEU A 92 -4.48 8.93 -28.88
CA LEU A 92 -5.25 10.17 -28.95
C LEU A 92 -4.86 11.04 -30.17
N ILE A 93 -3.56 11.21 -30.43
CA ILE A 93 -3.06 11.98 -31.57
C ILE A 93 -3.49 11.32 -32.89
N ALA A 94 -3.50 9.98 -32.98
CA ALA A 94 -3.95 9.27 -34.18
C ALA A 94 -5.42 9.55 -34.52
N TYR A 95 -6.31 9.63 -33.52
CA TYR A 95 -7.71 10.02 -33.75
C TYR A 95 -7.82 11.48 -34.24
N GLN A 96 -7.03 12.40 -33.67
CA GLN A 96 -7.04 13.81 -34.06
C GLN A 96 -6.56 13.99 -35.52
N ILE A 97 -5.41 13.40 -35.88
CA ILE A 97 -4.89 13.42 -37.25
C ILE A 97 -5.88 12.77 -38.20
N GLY A 98 -6.48 11.63 -37.81
CA GLY A 98 -7.49 10.96 -38.61
C GLY A 98 -8.64 11.90 -38.99
N MET A 99 -9.22 12.60 -38.02
CA MET A 99 -10.31 13.54 -38.30
C MET A 99 -9.86 14.76 -39.11
N GLU A 100 -8.66 15.28 -38.88
CA GLU A 100 -8.12 16.38 -39.68
C GLU A 100 -7.95 15.99 -41.16
N VAL A 101 -7.43 14.78 -41.41
CA VAL A 101 -7.28 14.23 -42.76
C VAL A 101 -8.64 14.07 -43.43
N LEU A 102 -9.63 13.51 -42.72
CA LEU A 102 -10.99 13.37 -43.24
C LEU A 102 -11.59 14.74 -43.57
N TRP A 103 -11.43 15.73 -42.69
CA TRP A 103 -11.90 17.09 -42.94
C TRP A 103 -11.23 17.74 -44.16
N ARG A 104 -9.91 17.54 -44.32
CA ARG A 104 -9.15 18.06 -45.45
C ARG A 104 -9.62 17.46 -46.78
N GLU A 105 -9.87 16.14 -46.80
CA GLU A 105 -10.36 15.44 -47.98
C GLU A 105 -11.81 15.84 -48.33
N VAL A 106 -12.67 16.03 -47.33
CA VAL A 106 -14.04 16.56 -47.49
C VAL A 106 -14.02 17.98 -48.07
N ARG A 107 -13.15 18.86 -47.54
CA ARG A 107 -13.01 20.23 -48.07
C ARG A 107 -12.53 20.26 -49.52
N ALA A 108 -11.60 19.36 -49.88
CA ALA A 108 -11.06 19.29 -51.24
C ALA A 108 -12.10 18.81 -52.27
N GLU A 109 -13.06 17.98 -51.86
CA GLU A 109 -14.11 17.43 -52.74
C GLU A 109 -15.32 18.37 -52.91
N ALA A 110 -15.54 19.29 -51.98
CA ALA A 110 -16.73 20.12 -51.97
C ALA A 110 -16.78 21.12 -53.14
N ARG A 111 -18.00 21.37 -53.62
CA ARG A 111 -18.31 22.30 -54.71
C ARG A 111 -18.83 23.64 -54.16
N PRO A 112 -18.77 24.71 -54.96
CA PRO A 112 -19.47 25.96 -54.64
C PRO A 112 -20.96 25.68 -54.36
N GLY A 113 -21.45 26.11 -53.20
CA GLY A 113 -22.83 25.88 -52.75
C GLY A 113 -23.03 24.77 -51.71
N GLU A 114 -22.00 23.96 -51.41
CA GLU A 114 -22.09 22.86 -50.43
C GLU A 114 -21.59 23.24 -49.02
N ALA A 115 -21.59 24.53 -48.67
CA ALA A 115 -21.02 25.03 -47.41
C ALA A 115 -21.76 24.52 -46.15
N GLU A 116 -23.08 24.40 -46.20
CA GLU A 116 -23.88 23.85 -45.09
C GLU A 116 -23.57 22.36 -44.86
N GLU A 117 -23.38 21.59 -45.94
CA GLU A 117 -23.03 20.17 -45.86
C GLU A 117 -21.62 19.97 -45.29
N GLN A 118 -20.68 20.84 -45.66
CA GLN A 118 -19.34 20.88 -45.06
C GLN A 118 -19.41 21.16 -43.56
N ALA A 119 -20.18 22.16 -43.14
CA ALA A 119 -20.36 22.51 -41.73
C ALA A 119 -20.97 21.33 -40.95
N ALA A 120 -22.01 20.69 -41.50
CA ALA A 120 -22.63 19.52 -40.89
C ALA A 120 -21.64 18.36 -40.74
N ILE A 121 -20.81 18.08 -41.75
CA ILE A 121 -19.76 17.05 -41.66
C ILE A 121 -18.72 17.41 -40.60
N ALA A 122 -18.27 18.67 -40.52
CA ALA A 122 -17.34 19.12 -39.49
C ALA A 122 -17.91 18.91 -38.07
N GLU A 123 -19.16 19.31 -37.83
CA GLU A 123 -19.84 19.10 -36.55
C GLU A 123 -19.90 17.61 -36.15
N HIS A 124 -20.17 16.73 -37.11
CA HIS A 124 -20.15 15.29 -36.89
C HIS A 124 -18.75 14.76 -36.55
N LEU A 125 -17.70 15.20 -37.24
CA LEU A 125 -16.31 14.81 -36.92
C LEU A 125 -15.91 15.27 -35.50
N PHE A 126 -16.29 16.50 -35.10
CA PHE A 126 -16.09 16.98 -33.74
C PHE A 126 -16.92 16.21 -32.70
N GLY A 127 -18.17 15.88 -33.02
CA GLY A 127 -19.04 15.05 -32.19
C GLY A 127 -18.46 13.66 -31.97
N PHE A 128 -17.90 13.05 -33.02
CA PHE A 128 -17.18 11.78 -32.93
C PHE A 128 -15.99 11.87 -31.98
N LEU A 129 -15.13 12.88 -32.11
CA LEU A 129 -13.99 13.08 -31.20
C LEU A 129 -14.42 13.27 -29.75
N ARG A 130 -15.46 14.08 -29.51
CA ARG A 130 -16.05 14.28 -28.16
C ARG A 130 -16.53 12.98 -27.53
N ALA A 131 -16.98 12.01 -28.33
CA ALA A 131 -17.44 10.71 -27.85
C ALA A 131 -16.29 9.71 -27.66
N VAL A 132 -15.33 9.68 -28.60
CA VAL A 132 -14.25 8.68 -28.63
C VAL A 132 -13.12 8.99 -27.68
N VAL A 133 -12.68 10.26 -27.57
CA VAL A 133 -11.51 10.62 -26.74
C VAL A 133 -11.67 10.19 -25.28
N PRO A 134 -12.79 10.47 -24.58
CA PRO A 134 -12.98 9.99 -23.21
C PRO A 134 -13.05 8.47 -23.11
N ALA A 135 -13.63 7.78 -24.10
CA ALA A 135 -13.75 6.33 -24.11
C ALA A 135 -12.37 5.65 -24.27
N VAL A 136 -11.53 6.16 -25.17
CA VAL A 136 -10.16 5.67 -25.38
C VAL A 136 -9.30 5.91 -24.14
N ALA A 137 -9.39 7.11 -23.55
CA ALA A 137 -8.67 7.45 -22.32
C ALA A 137 -9.09 6.56 -21.15
N ALA A 138 -10.40 6.34 -20.96
CA ALA A 138 -10.91 5.44 -19.94
C ALA A 138 -10.44 3.99 -20.15
N ALA A 139 -10.45 3.49 -21.38
CA ALA A 139 -9.98 2.14 -21.70
C ALA A 139 -8.48 1.94 -21.37
N HIS A 140 -7.63 2.92 -21.71
CA HIS A 140 -6.19 2.85 -21.36
C HIS A 140 -5.96 2.97 -19.86
N ALA A 141 -6.68 3.88 -19.18
CA ALA A 141 -6.58 4.02 -17.73
C ALA A 141 -7.03 2.75 -17.00
N GLN A 142 -8.10 2.10 -17.47
CA GLN A 142 -8.59 0.83 -16.92
C GLN A 142 -7.56 -0.28 -17.12
N ALA A 143 -7.02 -0.46 -18.33
CA ALA A 143 -5.99 -1.47 -18.61
C ALA A 143 -4.74 -1.26 -17.73
N GLN A 144 -4.32 -0.01 -17.51
CA GLN A 144 -3.21 0.31 -16.62
C GLN A 144 -3.55 -0.02 -15.15
N GLN A 145 -4.78 0.27 -14.70
CA GLN A 145 -5.22 -0.02 -13.35
C GLN A 145 -5.32 -1.52 -13.10
N GLU A 146 -5.83 -2.30 -14.06
CA GLU A 146 -5.89 -3.76 -14.00
C GLU A 146 -4.50 -4.36 -13.85
N ARG A 147 -3.54 -3.94 -14.69
CA ARG A 147 -2.13 -4.36 -14.57
C ARG A 147 -1.52 -4.00 -13.21
N HIS A 148 -1.82 -2.81 -12.70
CA HIS A 148 -1.34 -2.40 -11.37
C HIS A 148 -1.93 -3.27 -10.26
N ASN A 149 -3.23 -3.58 -10.35
CA ASN A 149 -3.91 -4.46 -9.40
C ASN A 149 -3.35 -5.88 -9.47
N GLU A 150 -3.20 -6.46 -10.66
CA GLU A 150 -2.61 -7.79 -10.86
C GLU A 150 -1.20 -7.89 -10.28
N ARG A 151 -0.36 -6.87 -10.50
CA ARG A 151 0.98 -6.82 -9.92
C ARG A 151 0.93 -6.75 -8.40
N ARG A 152 0.04 -5.93 -7.84
CA ARG A 152 -0.13 -5.80 -6.39
C ARG A 152 -0.60 -7.11 -5.76
N ASP A 153 -1.56 -7.77 -6.40
CA ASP A 153 -2.10 -9.06 -5.94
C ASP A 153 -1.01 -10.14 -6.03
N ALA A 154 -0.20 -10.15 -7.11
CA ALA A 154 0.95 -11.03 -7.23
C ALA A 154 2.01 -10.79 -6.15
N LEU A 155 2.30 -9.53 -5.81
CA LEU A 155 3.21 -9.18 -4.70
C LEU A 155 2.68 -9.67 -3.34
N GLN A 156 1.38 -9.52 -3.10
CA GLN A 156 0.76 -9.96 -1.85
C GLN A 156 0.76 -11.49 -1.73
N MET A 157 0.44 -12.20 -2.82
CA MET A 157 0.54 -13.67 -2.88
C MET A 157 1.99 -14.13 -2.72
N LEU A 158 2.94 -13.45 -3.36
CA LEU A 158 4.37 -13.75 -3.25
C LEU A 158 4.88 -13.62 -1.81
N HIS A 159 4.57 -12.49 -1.16
CA HIS A 159 4.92 -12.29 0.24
C HIS A 159 4.29 -13.39 1.12
N GLY A 160 3.00 -13.69 0.94
CA GLY A 160 2.33 -14.78 1.66
C GLY A 160 2.98 -16.15 1.46
N ALA A 161 3.32 -16.51 0.23
CA ALA A 161 4.00 -17.77 -0.09
C ALA A 161 5.37 -17.87 0.58
N LEU A 162 6.18 -16.80 0.54
CA LEU A 162 7.48 -16.76 1.22
C LEU A 162 7.34 -16.91 2.73
N LEU A 163 6.35 -16.26 3.35
CA LEU A 163 6.08 -16.42 4.79
C LEU A 163 5.59 -17.82 5.16
N ALA A 164 4.91 -18.51 4.25
CA ALA A 164 4.39 -19.86 4.46
C ALA A 164 5.41 -20.97 4.09
N GLY A 165 6.53 -20.61 3.44
CA GLY A 165 7.50 -21.58 2.91
C GLY A 165 6.99 -22.32 1.67
N GLU A 166 6.07 -21.70 0.93
CA GLU A 166 5.47 -22.25 -0.29
C GLU A 166 6.28 -21.85 -1.55
N PRO A 167 6.15 -22.59 -2.67
CA PRO A 167 6.83 -22.25 -3.92
C PRO A 167 6.53 -20.83 -4.40
N ALA A 168 7.57 -20.02 -4.59
CA ALA A 168 7.45 -18.58 -4.85
C ALA A 168 7.89 -18.14 -6.26
N ASP A 169 8.62 -18.96 -7.02
CA ASP A 169 9.28 -18.54 -8.27
C ASP A 169 8.28 -18.04 -9.34
N ALA A 170 7.16 -18.74 -9.54
CA ALA A 170 6.14 -18.33 -10.50
C ALA A 170 5.45 -17.01 -10.11
N LEU A 171 5.28 -16.78 -8.79
CA LEU A 171 4.72 -15.53 -8.27
C LEU A 171 5.71 -14.38 -8.39
N ALA A 172 7.01 -14.64 -8.19
CA ALA A 172 8.09 -13.67 -8.36
C ALA A 172 8.18 -13.18 -9.81
N VAL A 173 8.12 -14.10 -10.79
CA VAL A 173 8.06 -13.75 -12.21
C VAL A 173 6.83 -12.89 -12.53
N ARG A 174 5.65 -13.26 -12.03
CA ARG A 174 4.41 -12.48 -12.23
C ARG A 174 4.46 -11.09 -11.57
N ALA A 175 5.12 -10.98 -10.43
CA ALA A 175 5.28 -9.72 -9.70
C ALA A 175 6.41 -8.83 -10.25
N GLY A 176 7.28 -9.38 -11.11
CA GLY A 176 8.49 -8.71 -11.60
C GLY A 176 9.51 -8.47 -10.48
N VAL A 177 9.71 -9.47 -9.63
CA VAL A 177 10.64 -9.43 -8.49
C VAL A 177 11.71 -10.50 -8.68
N GLU A 178 12.98 -10.12 -8.56
CA GLU A 178 14.08 -11.07 -8.44
C GLU A 178 14.19 -11.51 -6.97
N LEU A 179 14.13 -12.83 -6.73
CA LEU A 179 14.26 -13.37 -5.39
C LEU A 179 15.73 -13.34 -4.96
N ALA A 180 15.99 -12.84 -3.75
CA ALA A 180 17.28 -12.92 -3.10
C ALA A 180 17.46 -14.30 -2.44
N ASP A 181 18.71 -14.67 -2.15
CA ASP A 181 18.98 -15.90 -1.42
C ASP A 181 18.60 -15.78 0.05
N ALA A 182 18.87 -14.63 0.67
CA ALA A 182 18.68 -14.37 2.10
C ALA A 182 17.78 -13.14 2.33
N TYR A 183 16.98 -13.19 3.39
CA TYR A 183 16.03 -12.15 3.74
C TYR A 183 16.05 -11.83 5.23
N ARG A 184 15.72 -10.59 5.56
CA ARG A 184 15.39 -10.14 6.90
C ARG A 184 13.89 -9.91 6.99
N ALA A 185 13.25 -10.61 7.92
CA ALA A 185 11.86 -10.36 8.25
C ALA A 185 11.77 -9.14 9.18
N VAL A 186 10.86 -8.21 8.87
CA VAL A 186 10.60 -7.02 9.68
C VAL A 186 9.13 -6.95 10.02
N VAL A 187 8.81 -6.87 11.30
CA VAL A 187 7.42 -6.72 11.77
C VAL A 187 7.29 -5.46 12.62
N LEU A 188 6.41 -4.57 12.20
CA LEU A 188 6.02 -3.37 12.95
C LEU A 188 4.63 -3.57 13.52
N ARG A 189 4.43 -3.29 14.81
CA ARG A 189 3.11 -3.32 15.45
C ARG A 189 2.62 -1.90 15.72
N PHE A 190 1.32 -1.72 15.60
CA PHE A 190 0.62 -0.51 16.04
C PHE A 190 -0.12 -0.82 17.35
N GLY A 191 -0.19 0.14 18.27
CA GLY A 191 -1.06 0.04 19.45
C GLY A 191 -2.53 -0.03 19.04
N ALA A 192 -3.37 -0.72 19.82
CA ALA A 192 -4.77 -0.99 19.49
C ALA A 192 -5.65 0.27 19.26
N ALA A 193 -5.25 1.44 19.80
CA ALA A 193 -5.94 2.72 19.60
C ALA A 193 -5.55 3.44 18.29
N GLU A 194 -4.60 2.90 17.52
CA GLU A 194 -3.83 3.66 16.54
C GLU A 194 -4.24 3.47 15.07
N VAL A 195 -5.25 2.62 14.79
CA VAL A 195 -5.61 2.21 13.42
C VAL A 195 -6.52 3.25 12.71
N ALA A 196 -6.69 4.44 13.29
CA ALA A 196 -7.33 5.57 12.61
C ALA A 196 -6.37 6.29 11.65
N VAL A 197 -5.64 5.53 10.81
CA VAL A 197 -4.89 6.14 9.70
C VAL A 197 -5.92 6.64 8.70
N THR A 198 -6.13 7.95 8.64
CA THR A 198 -7.15 8.58 7.78
C THR A 198 -6.90 8.35 6.28
N ARG A 199 -5.77 7.74 5.90
CA ARG A 199 -5.37 7.35 4.54
C ARG A 199 -4.48 6.09 4.53
N PRO A 200 -5.03 4.88 4.78
CA PRO A 200 -4.24 3.65 4.94
C PRO A 200 -3.41 3.32 3.70
N ILE A 201 -3.93 3.61 2.49
CA ILE A 201 -3.21 3.39 1.23
C ILE A 201 -1.95 4.25 1.14
N ARG A 202 -2.01 5.53 1.54
CA ARG A 202 -0.85 6.43 1.46
C ARG A 202 0.21 6.05 2.48
N ALA A 203 -0.19 5.75 3.72
CA ALA A 203 0.74 5.26 4.74
C ALA A 203 1.43 3.96 4.30
N PHE A 204 0.69 3.05 3.67
CA PHE A 204 1.28 1.83 3.10
C PHE A 204 2.33 2.14 2.02
N GLN A 205 2.04 3.05 1.09
CA GLN A 205 2.98 3.46 0.05
C GLN A 205 4.22 4.15 0.63
N ASP A 206 4.04 5.03 1.62
CA ASP A 206 5.15 5.74 2.26
C ASP A 206 6.05 4.77 3.06
N VAL A 207 5.47 3.79 3.76
CA VAL A 207 6.21 2.73 4.47
C VAL A 207 6.94 1.82 3.48
N GLN A 208 6.28 1.40 2.40
CA GLN A 208 6.89 0.58 1.35
C GLN A 208 8.10 1.30 0.73
N ALA A 209 7.97 2.61 0.45
CA ALA A 209 9.05 3.44 -0.06
C ALA A 209 10.21 3.58 0.95
N ALA A 210 9.92 3.82 2.23
CA ALA A 210 10.92 3.92 3.29
C ALA A 210 11.68 2.60 3.53
N LEU A 211 11.01 1.47 3.35
CA LEU A 211 11.62 0.13 3.46
C LEU A 211 12.37 -0.29 2.19
N GLY A 212 12.15 0.37 1.05
CA GLY A 212 12.85 0.05 -0.20
C GLY A 212 12.58 -1.35 -0.76
N THR A 213 11.49 -2.01 -0.34
CA THR A 213 11.10 -3.35 -0.81
C THR A 213 9.65 -3.35 -1.27
N PRO A 214 9.30 -4.06 -2.35
CA PRO A 214 7.91 -4.26 -2.74
C PRO A 214 7.21 -5.35 -1.91
N LEU A 215 7.97 -6.20 -1.19
CA LEU A 215 7.47 -7.30 -0.36
C LEU A 215 7.02 -6.80 1.02
N VAL A 216 5.94 -6.03 1.04
CA VAL A 216 5.34 -5.47 2.24
C VAL A 216 3.85 -5.77 2.27
N THR A 217 3.35 -6.26 3.39
CA THR A 217 1.92 -6.42 3.66
C THR A 217 1.54 -5.64 4.91
N MET A 218 0.43 -4.93 4.85
CA MET A 218 -0.14 -4.23 6.00
C MET A 218 -1.49 -4.83 6.37
N ASN A 219 -1.70 -5.04 7.66
CA ASN A 219 -2.97 -5.44 8.23
C ASN A 219 -3.32 -4.53 9.42
N PRO A 220 -4.52 -4.62 10.00
CA PRO A 220 -4.89 -3.77 11.13
C PRO A 220 -3.98 -3.90 12.37
N ARG A 221 -3.22 -5.00 12.50
CA ARG A 221 -2.31 -5.23 13.62
C ARG A 221 -0.89 -4.72 13.37
N GLY A 222 -0.55 -4.29 12.15
CA GLY A 222 0.83 -3.92 11.84
C GLY A 222 1.23 -4.05 10.37
N VAL A 223 2.53 -3.90 10.15
CA VAL A 223 3.21 -4.09 8.86
C VAL A 223 4.16 -5.27 8.99
N SER A 224 4.18 -6.14 7.98
CA SER A 224 5.19 -7.18 7.81
C SER A 224 5.90 -6.96 6.47
N ALA A 225 7.22 -7.09 6.46
CA ALA A 225 8.04 -6.89 5.28
C ALA A 225 9.20 -7.89 5.21
N LEU A 226 9.60 -8.22 3.98
CA LEU A 226 10.81 -8.99 3.69
C LEU A 226 11.83 -8.10 2.98
N LEU A 227 12.97 -7.90 3.62
CA LEU A 227 14.10 -7.11 3.11
C LEU A 227 15.20 -8.06 2.62
N PRO A 228 15.64 -8.01 1.36
CA PRO A 228 16.84 -8.72 0.94
C PRO A 228 18.04 -8.37 1.82
N MET A 229 18.81 -9.37 2.28
CA MET A 229 19.99 -9.12 3.09
C MET A 229 21.13 -8.55 2.23
N THR A 230 21.40 -7.26 2.39
CA THR A 230 22.45 -6.51 1.68
C THR A 230 23.09 -5.52 2.65
N GLU A 231 24.21 -4.90 2.26
CA GLU A 231 24.80 -3.81 3.07
C GLU A 231 23.81 -2.65 3.31
N ALA A 232 22.89 -2.41 2.37
CA ALA A 232 21.87 -1.38 2.47
C ALA A 232 20.78 -1.68 3.50
N THR A 233 20.65 -2.94 3.94
CA THR A 233 19.66 -3.38 4.92
C THR A 233 20.28 -3.84 6.23
N ALA A 234 21.59 -3.65 6.42
CA ALA A 234 22.36 -4.10 7.57
C ALA A 234 22.62 -2.98 8.61
N GLY A 235 22.80 -3.38 9.88
CA GLY A 235 23.24 -2.51 10.98
C GLY A 235 22.52 -1.16 11.03
N ASP A 236 23.29 -0.08 11.04
CA ASP A 236 22.78 1.30 11.12
C ASP A 236 21.83 1.69 9.98
N ALA A 237 21.93 1.04 8.81
CA ALA A 237 21.04 1.33 7.70
C ALA A 237 19.59 0.95 8.04
N LEU A 238 19.39 -0.20 8.70
CA LEU A 238 18.08 -0.65 9.17
C LEU A 238 17.50 0.30 10.23
N THR A 239 18.34 0.77 11.17
CA THR A 239 17.93 1.78 12.15
C THR A 239 17.46 3.06 11.46
N ARG A 240 18.18 3.54 10.43
CA ARG A 240 17.77 4.70 9.64
C ARG A 240 16.44 4.44 8.91
N MET A 241 16.24 3.26 8.32
CA MET A 241 14.97 2.90 7.68
C MET A 241 13.81 2.97 8.67
N MET A 242 13.99 2.49 9.91
CA MET A 242 12.95 2.59 10.95
C MET A 242 12.62 4.03 11.33
N VAL A 243 13.62 4.93 11.33
CA VAL A 243 13.38 6.36 11.52
C VAL A 243 12.56 6.95 10.38
N GLU A 244 12.87 6.61 9.12
CA GLU A 244 12.07 7.07 7.97
C GLU A 244 10.65 6.52 7.98
N VAL A 245 10.48 5.24 8.34
CA VAL A 245 9.15 4.62 8.54
C VAL A 245 8.38 5.39 9.63
N GLY A 246 9.04 5.74 10.72
CA GLY A 246 8.42 6.56 11.76
C GLY A 246 7.99 7.95 11.27
N ARG A 247 8.82 8.61 10.44
CA ARG A 247 8.46 9.90 9.83
C ARG A 247 7.30 9.78 8.86
N ALA A 248 7.28 8.75 8.02
CA ALA A 248 6.18 8.44 7.10
C ALA A 248 4.85 8.25 7.85
N LEU A 249 4.90 7.59 9.01
CA LEU A 249 3.74 7.38 9.88
C LEU A 249 3.44 8.56 10.81
N GLY A 250 4.29 9.59 10.83
CA GLY A 250 4.16 10.75 11.71
C GLY A 250 4.43 10.46 13.19
N ARG A 251 5.06 9.33 13.53
CA ARG A 251 5.39 8.93 14.90
C ARG A 251 6.52 7.89 14.98
N PRO A 252 7.29 7.83 16.07
CA PRO A 252 8.24 6.74 16.28
C PRO A 252 7.56 5.37 16.31
N VAL A 253 8.26 4.33 15.84
CA VAL A 253 7.77 2.95 15.77
C VAL A 253 8.67 1.98 16.51
N ALA A 254 8.08 0.90 17.02
CA ALA A 254 8.81 -0.29 17.43
C ALA A 254 8.73 -1.34 16.32
N ALA A 255 9.86 -1.95 15.98
CA ALA A 255 9.96 -2.98 14.96
C ALA A 255 10.79 -4.15 15.49
N ALA A 256 10.34 -5.37 15.19
CA ALA A 256 11.12 -6.57 15.46
C ALA A 256 11.70 -7.11 14.16
N VAL A 257 12.90 -7.68 14.24
CA VAL A 257 13.60 -8.24 13.09
C VAL A 257 14.24 -9.59 13.40
N ALA A 258 14.28 -10.44 12.39
CA ALA A 258 14.95 -11.73 12.42
C ALA A 258 15.50 -12.05 11.02
N ASP A 259 16.64 -12.73 10.99
CA ASP A 259 17.38 -13.02 9.76
C ASP A 259 17.10 -14.45 9.28
N ALA A 260 16.87 -14.58 7.98
CA ALA A 260 16.78 -15.83 7.26
C ALA A 260 17.96 -15.91 6.29
N ALA A 261 18.93 -16.77 6.61
CA ALA A 261 20.14 -16.97 5.80
C ALA A 261 19.86 -17.57 4.41
N ASP A 262 18.70 -18.20 4.26
CA ASP A 262 18.18 -18.72 3.00
C ASP A 262 16.64 -18.53 2.92
N ARG A 263 16.06 -18.86 1.77
CA ARG A 263 14.61 -18.75 1.54
C ARG A 263 13.79 -19.74 2.38
N ASP A 264 14.34 -20.89 2.74
CA ASP A 264 13.67 -21.90 3.54
C ASP A 264 13.55 -21.48 5.02
N GLY A 265 14.45 -20.59 5.48
CA GLY A 265 14.43 -19.97 6.80
C GLY A 265 13.43 -18.81 6.96
N ILE A 266 12.85 -18.29 5.87
CA ILE A 266 11.93 -17.14 5.93
C ILE A 266 10.74 -17.38 6.87
N PRO A 267 10.05 -18.53 6.85
CA PRO A 267 8.93 -18.77 7.75
C PRO A 267 9.31 -18.70 9.22
N ALA A 268 10.48 -19.25 9.58
CA ALA A 268 10.99 -19.24 10.95
C ALA A 268 11.34 -17.81 11.41
N ALA A 269 12.09 -17.07 10.60
CA ALA A 269 12.44 -15.68 10.87
C ALA A 269 11.19 -14.78 10.97
N ALA A 270 10.22 -14.96 10.06
CA ALA A 270 8.98 -14.21 10.10
C ALA A 270 8.16 -14.48 11.37
N ASN A 271 8.08 -15.75 11.80
CA ASN A 271 7.37 -16.10 13.04
C ASN A 271 8.10 -15.53 14.26
N GLU A 272 9.43 -15.62 14.30
CA GLU A 272 10.23 -15.02 15.39
C GLU A 272 10.03 -13.51 15.48
N ALA A 273 10.19 -12.78 14.37
CA ALA A 273 9.96 -11.34 14.33
C ALA A 273 8.51 -10.99 14.73
N MET A 274 7.53 -11.79 14.32
CA MET A 274 6.13 -11.59 14.70
C MET A 274 5.89 -11.75 16.20
N GLU A 275 6.46 -12.79 16.82
CA GLU A 275 6.36 -13.07 18.24
C GLU A 275 7.09 -12.00 19.07
N VAL A 276 8.30 -11.60 18.66
CA VAL A 276 9.06 -10.50 19.28
C VAL A 276 8.29 -9.18 19.19
N ALA A 277 7.73 -8.84 18.02
CA ALA A 277 6.97 -7.60 17.87
C ALA A 277 5.71 -7.58 18.74
N GLU A 278 5.03 -8.72 18.89
CA GLU A 278 3.88 -8.85 19.79
C GLU A 278 4.30 -8.67 21.25
N LEU A 279 5.43 -9.26 21.65
CA LEU A 279 5.97 -9.17 22.99
C LEU A 279 6.35 -7.73 23.36
N VAL A 280 7.11 -7.07 22.48
CA VAL A 280 7.50 -5.66 22.57
C VAL A 280 6.28 -4.76 22.75
N ALA A 281 5.23 -5.00 21.94
CA ALA A 281 3.99 -4.23 22.02
C ALA A 281 3.20 -4.47 23.32
N ARG A 282 3.10 -5.72 23.79
CA ARG A 282 2.34 -6.08 25.02
C ARG A 282 3.01 -5.59 26.28
N LEU A 283 4.33 -5.61 26.33
CA LEU A 283 5.13 -5.14 27.47
C LEU A 283 5.38 -3.63 27.44
N GLY A 284 4.95 -2.93 26.38
CA GLY A 284 5.05 -1.48 26.30
C GLY A 284 6.49 -0.98 26.16
N HIS A 285 7.34 -1.74 25.47
CA HIS A 285 8.70 -1.31 25.17
C HIS A 285 8.70 -0.02 24.32
N PRO A 286 9.70 0.85 24.49
CA PRO A 286 9.79 2.09 23.73
C PRO A 286 9.99 1.83 22.24
N PRO A 287 9.72 2.83 21.36
CA PRO A 287 10.09 2.77 19.95
C PRO A 287 11.56 2.41 19.76
N GLY A 288 11.86 1.55 18.78
CA GLY A 288 13.18 0.98 18.59
C GLY A 288 13.18 -0.25 17.69
N LEU A 289 14.37 -0.75 17.37
CA LEU A 289 14.58 -2.00 16.67
C LEU A 289 14.87 -3.09 17.70
N TYR A 290 14.18 -4.22 17.62
CA TYR A 290 14.28 -5.33 18.54
C TYR A 290 14.58 -6.63 17.79
N THR A 291 15.41 -7.46 18.38
CA THR A 291 15.70 -8.83 17.98
C THR A 291 15.22 -9.78 19.08
N LEU A 292 15.28 -11.09 18.85
CA LEU A 292 15.01 -12.06 19.91
C LEU A 292 15.94 -11.86 21.13
N ASP A 293 17.20 -11.51 20.89
CA ASP A 293 18.22 -11.33 21.94
C ASP A 293 17.86 -10.22 22.94
N ASP A 294 17.10 -9.21 22.51
CA ASP A 294 16.65 -8.10 23.35
C ASP A 294 15.54 -8.49 24.34
N VAL A 295 14.87 -9.63 24.12
CA VAL A 295 13.67 -10.06 24.86
C VAL A 295 13.68 -11.56 25.22
N LEU A 296 14.85 -12.22 25.25
CA LEU A 296 14.98 -13.67 25.46
C LEU A 296 14.22 -14.18 26.68
N LEU A 297 14.29 -13.48 27.81
CA LEU A 297 13.63 -13.89 29.06
C LEU A 297 12.11 -13.83 28.90
N GLU A 298 11.61 -12.70 28.45
CA GLU A 298 10.20 -12.43 28.20
C GLU A 298 9.63 -13.41 27.17
N TYR A 299 10.41 -13.73 26.14
CA TYR A 299 10.07 -14.67 25.09
C TYR A 299 9.90 -16.10 25.62
N GLN A 300 10.81 -16.55 26.49
CA GLN A 300 10.68 -17.85 27.16
C GLN A 300 9.51 -17.88 28.15
N LEU A 301 9.28 -16.78 28.87
CA LEU A 301 8.14 -16.67 29.80
C LEU A 301 6.79 -16.73 29.08
N ALA A 302 6.68 -16.12 27.89
CA ALA A 302 5.45 -16.09 27.10
C ALA A 302 5.03 -17.45 26.54
N ARG A 303 5.89 -18.49 26.63
CA ARG A 303 5.55 -19.84 26.18
C ARG A 303 4.39 -20.43 27.00
N PRO A 304 3.44 -21.14 26.37
CA PRO A 304 2.33 -21.77 27.08
C PRO A 304 2.82 -22.69 28.22
N GLY A 305 2.32 -22.47 29.43
CA GLY A 305 2.68 -23.32 30.57
C GLY A 305 2.10 -22.83 31.90
N GLN A 306 2.07 -23.73 32.90
CA GLN A 306 1.59 -23.38 34.25
C GLN A 306 2.48 -22.34 34.96
N GLY A 307 3.74 -22.18 34.52
CA GLY A 307 4.70 -21.25 35.09
C GLY A 307 4.25 -19.79 34.97
N LEU A 308 3.75 -19.39 33.80
CA LEU A 308 3.29 -18.01 33.54
C LEU A 308 2.16 -17.60 34.49
N ALA A 309 1.11 -18.42 34.61
CA ALA A 309 -0.01 -18.16 35.52
C ALA A 309 0.43 -18.13 36.99
N ARG A 310 1.31 -19.05 37.41
CA ARG A 310 1.83 -19.10 38.78
C ARG A 310 2.74 -17.92 39.10
N LEU A 311 3.52 -17.43 38.14
CA LEU A 311 4.34 -16.23 38.28
C LEU A 311 3.44 -15.00 38.42
N ALA A 312 2.46 -14.81 37.54
CA ALA A 312 1.53 -13.69 37.63
C ALA A 312 0.77 -13.67 38.98
N ALA A 313 0.33 -14.84 39.46
CA ALA A 313 -0.38 -14.98 40.74
C ALA A 313 0.44 -14.54 41.97
N ARG A 314 1.78 -14.46 41.86
CA ARG A 314 2.62 -13.90 42.94
C ARG A 314 2.30 -12.44 43.25
N LEU A 315 1.71 -11.71 42.30
CA LEU A 315 1.32 -10.31 42.46
C LEU A 315 -0.15 -10.12 42.85
N ASP A 316 -0.94 -11.19 42.99
CA ASP A 316 -2.38 -11.09 43.31
C ASP A 316 -2.64 -10.39 44.64
N GLY A 317 -1.71 -10.54 45.60
CA GLY A 317 -1.77 -9.86 46.90
C GLY A 317 -1.71 -8.33 46.84
N LEU A 318 -1.34 -7.76 45.68
CA LEU A 318 -1.36 -6.31 45.44
C LEU A 318 -2.76 -5.77 45.10
N GLY A 319 -3.71 -6.64 44.71
CA GLY A 319 -5.05 -6.24 44.27
C GLY A 319 -5.01 -5.33 43.03
N ASP A 320 -5.82 -4.27 43.02
CA ASP A 320 -5.88 -3.27 41.93
C ASP A 320 -5.11 -1.98 42.26
N ARG A 321 -4.09 -2.06 43.14
CA ARG A 321 -3.32 -0.90 43.60
C ARG A 321 -2.37 -0.37 42.53
N VAL A 322 -2.88 0.52 41.69
CA VAL A 322 -2.16 1.16 40.58
C VAL A 322 -0.81 1.76 41.03
N ASP A 323 -0.77 2.40 42.20
CA ASP A 323 0.44 3.03 42.75
C ASP A 323 1.58 2.04 43.01
N LEU A 324 1.27 0.79 43.38
CA LEU A 324 2.26 -0.26 43.62
C LEU A 324 2.73 -0.90 42.31
N PHE A 325 1.84 -1.11 41.35
CA PHE A 325 2.22 -1.59 40.02
C PHE A 325 3.07 -0.58 39.25
N ASP A 326 2.72 0.71 39.30
CA ASP A 326 3.54 1.77 38.70
C ASP A 326 4.93 1.79 39.35
N THR A 327 4.99 1.57 40.67
CA THR A 327 6.26 1.47 41.39
C THR A 327 7.10 0.28 40.92
N LEU A 328 6.49 -0.89 40.76
CA LEU A 328 7.18 -2.08 40.24
C LEU A 328 7.65 -1.87 38.80
N ARG A 329 6.82 -1.32 37.91
CA ARG A 329 7.19 -1.04 36.53
C ARG A 329 8.38 -0.08 36.43
N ALA A 330 8.37 1.01 37.18
CA ALA A 330 9.49 1.95 37.21
C ALA A 330 10.76 1.32 37.81
N PHE A 331 10.61 0.51 38.87
CA PHE A 331 11.74 -0.19 39.48
C PHE A 331 12.39 -1.19 38.52
N VAL A 332 11.60 -1.98 37.79
CA VAL A 332 12.07 -2.92 36.77
C VAL A 332 12.71 -2.18 35.59
N ARG A 333 12.03 -1.16 35.05
CA ARG A 333 12.51 -0.36 33.91
C ARG A 333 13.87 0.28 34.15
N GLN A 334 14.16 0.65 35.39
CA GLN A 334 15.43 1.28 35.79
C GLN A 334 16.47 0.26 36.28
N GLY A 335 16.33 -1.04 35.96
CA GLY A 335 17.28 -2.08 36.32
C GLY A 335 17.43 -2.27 37.83
N HIS A 336 16.30 -2.21 38.56
CA HIS A 336 16.23 -2.30 40.02
C HIS A 336 16.95 -1.14 40.75
N ASN A 337 17.20 -0.02 40.06
CA ASN A 337 17.81 1.16 40.65
C ASN A 337 16.76 2.07 41.32
N ARG A 338 16.73 2.05 42.66
CA ARG A 338 15.77 2.83 43.46
C ARG A 338 15.86 4.34 43.21
N ARG A 339 17.06 4.90 43.01
CA ARG A 339 17.21 6.35 42.81
C ARG A 339 16.58 6.76 41.48
N LEU A 340 16.91 6.03 40.42
CA LEU A 340 16.36 6.30 39.09
C LEU A 340 14.85 6.04 39.04
N ALA A 341 14.36 4.98 39.69
CA ALA A 341 12.94 4.68 39.77
C ALA A 341 12.13 5.77 40.52
N ALA A 342 12.67 6.32 41.60
CA ALA A 342 12.02 7.44 42.32
C ALA A 342 11.97 8.71 41.46
N GLN A 343 13.04 9.00 40.71
CA GLN A 343 13.09 10.13 39.78
C GLN A 343 12.07 9.96 38.65
N ASP A 344 12.02 8.77 38.06
CA ASP A 344 11.10 8.39 36.99
C ASP A 344 9.62 8.53 37.40
N LEU A 345 9.30 8.10 38.62
CA LEU A 345 7.95 8.26 39.22
C LEU A 345 7.67 9.67 39.76
N HIS A 346 8.65 10.57 39.76
CA HIS A 346 8.55 11.89 40.38
C HIS A 346 8.12 11.83 41.86
N VAL A 347 8.62 10.84 42.61
CA VAL A 347 8.36 10.67 44.05
C VAL A 347 9.63 10.80 44.87
N HIS A 348 9.47 11.13 46.15
CA HIS A 348 10.60 11.11 47.08
C HIS A 348 11.08 9.66 47.33
N ARG A 349 12.39 9.48 47.54
CA ARG A 349 13.00 8.16 47.82
C ARG A 349 12.30 7.41 48.96
N ASN A 350 11.95 8.10 50.05
CA ASN A 350 11.23 7.51 51.19
C ASN A 350 9.87 6.92 50.78
N THR A 351 9.16 7.57 49.84
CA THR A 351 7.87 7.08 49.33
C THR A 351 8.05 5.83 48.49
N LEU A 352 9.09 5.78 47.65
CA LEU A 352 9.45 4.58 46.89
C LEU A 352 9.77 3.42 47.85
N ASP A 353 10.65 3.65 48.83
CA ASP A 353 11.04 2.63 49.81
C ASP A 353 9.85 2.12 50.63
N TYR A 354 8.91 3.01 50.99
CA TYR A 354 7.65 2.62 51.61
C TYR A 354 6.82 1.70 50.69
N ARG A 355 6.61 2.08 49.42
CA ARG A 355 5.83 1.27 48.47
C ARG A 355 6.48 -0.09 48.21
N LEU A 356 7.81 -0.14 48.06
CA LEU A 356 8.55 -1.41 47.92
C LEU A 356 8.39 -2.30 49.16
N ARG A 357 8.39 -1.71 50.37
CA ARG A 357 8.12 -2.46 51.60
C ARG A 357 6.70 -3.01 51.66
N VAL A 358 5.71 -2.23 51.22
CA VAL A 358 4.32 -2.69 51.12
C VAL A 358 4.20 -3.83 50.11
N ILE A 359 4.88 -3.74 48.96
CA ILE A 359 4.94 -4.83 47.98
C ILE A 359 5.52 -6.10 48.61
N ALA A 360 6.63 -5.99 49.35
CA ALA A 360 7.24 -7.13 50.03
C ALA A 360 6.30 -7.77 51.06
N GLN A 361 5.58 -6.96 51.85
CA GLN A 361 4.59 -7.46 52.82
C GLN A 361 3.42 -8.20 52.16
N ARG A 362 3.03 -7.81 50.95
CA ARG A 362 1.86 -8.36 50.24
C ARG A 362 2.19 -9.56 49.37
N THR A 363 3.40 -9.61 48.82
CA THR A 363 3.84 -10.65 47.87
C THR A 363 4.77 -11.67 48.51
N GLY A 364 5.38 -11.33 49.65
CA GLY A 364 6.44 -12.11 50.28
C GLY A 364 7.78 -12.03 49.56
N LEU A 365 7.96 -11.09 48.61
CA LEU A 365 9.17 -10.92 47.80
C LEU A 365 9.84 -9.59 48.13
N ASP A 366 11.09 -9.61 48.60
CA ASP A 366 11.84 -8.40 48.94
C ASP A 366 12.62 -7.85 47.74
N ALA A 367 12.29 -6.64 47.28
CA ALA A 367 13.00 -5.96 46.19
C ALA A 367 14.47 -5.62 46.53
N ALA A 368 14.91 -5.75 47.78
CA ALA A 368 16.33 -5.66 48.17
C ALA A 368 17.11 -6.95 47.89
N GLU A 369 16.44 -8.10 47.87
CA GLU A 369 17.06 -9.41 47.65
C GLU A 369 17.15 -9.70 46.15
N PRO A 370 18.34 -9.92 45.58
CA PRO A 370 18.51 -10.11 44.14
C PRO A 370 17.61 -11.20 43.54
N ARG A 371 17.42 -12.33 44.24
CA ARG A 371 16.55 -13.40 43.76
C ARG A 371 15.09 -12.95 43.66
N ASP A 372 14.60 -12.24 44.68
CA ASP A 372 13.22 -11.81 44.77
C ASP A 372 12.93 -10.65 43.82
N ALA A 373 13.90 -9.76 43.58
CA ALA A 373 13.81 -8.72 42.55
C ALA A 373 13.63 -9.30 41.14
N HIS A 374 14.35 -10.38 40.80
CA HIS A 374 14.14 -11.10 39.54
C HIS A 374 12.78 -11.81 39.49
N LEU A 375 12.33 -12.40 40.58
CA LEU A 375 10.99 -13.01 40.66
C LEU A 375 9.88 -11.97 40.51
N LEU A 376 10.03 -10.78 41.10
CA LEU A 376 9.10 -9.66 40.93
C LEU A 376 9.07 -9.19 39.46
N THR A 377 10.22 -9.14 38.80
CA THR A 377 10.32 -8.82 37.36
C THR A 377 9.58 -9.85 36.52
N ALA A 378 9.86 -11.14 36.72
CA ALA A 378 9.22 -12.22 35.99
C ALA A 378 7.70 -12.27 36.25
N ALA A 379 7.27 -12.02 37.49
CA ALA A 379 5.86 -11.98 37.87
C ALA A 379 5.12 -10.79 37.24
N LEU A 380 5.77 -9.62 37.14
CA LEU A 380 5.24 -8.44 36.48
C LEU A 380 5.06 -8.69 34.98
N ASN A 381 6.11 -9.17 34.30
CA ASN A 381 6.06 -9.53 32.88
C ASN A 381 4.98 -10.58 32.62
N ALA A 382 4.88 -11.59 33.48
CA ALA A 382 3.85 -12.63 33.37
C ALA A 382 2.43 -12.07 33.47
N ARG A 383 2.21 -11.13 34.40
CA ARG A 383 0.92 -10.46 34.57
C ARG A 383 0.58 -9.58 33.37
N ASP A 384 1.52 -8.76 32.88
CA ASP A 384 1.28 -7.88 31.73
C ASP A 384 1.02 -8.70 30.44
N LEU A 385 1.67 -9.87 30.31
CA LEU A 385 1.33 -10.84 29.26
C LEU A 385 -0.10 -11.36 29.42
N LEU A 386 -0.49 -11.90 30.57
CA LEU A 386 -1.86 -12.43 30.76
C LEU A 386 -2.96 -11.35 30.71
N GLY A 387 -2.65 -10.11 31.08
CA GLY A 387 -3.60 -9.02 31.27
C GLY A 387 -3.92 -8.16 30.06
N GLY A 388 -3.20 -8.30 28.93
CA GLY A 388 -3.48 -7.55 27.70
C GLY A 388 -3.39 -6.02 27.86
N SER A 389 -2.16 -5.48 27.92
CA SER A 389 -1.76 -4.05 27.82
C SER A 389 -2.44 -3.00 28.76
N PRO A 390 -1.67 -2.28 29.60
CA PRO A 390 -2.18 -1.23 30.52
C PRO A 390 -2.63 0.11 29.87
N TRP A 391 -2.56 0.27 28.55
CA TRP A 391 -2.74 1.59 27.90
C TRP A 391 -4.18 2.13 27.84
N GLN A 392 -5.18 1.40 28.35
CA GLN A 392 -6.56 1.90 28.45
C GLN A 392 -6.79 2.92 29.58
N GLY A 393 -5.83 3.10 30.49
CA GLY A 393 -6.00 3.95 31.69
C GLY A 393 -5.74 5.45 31.49
N GLU A 394 -5.13 5.88 30.39
CA GLU A 394 -4.61 7.25 30.24
C GLU A 394 -5.51 8.14 29.36
N GLU A 395 -6.25 7.59 28.39
CA GLU A 395 -7.27 8.34 27.62
C GLU A 395 -8.52 8.66 28.46
N HIS A 396 -8.95 7.76 29.34
CA HIS A 396 -10.06 8.04 30.27
C HIS A 396 -9.75 9.18 31.25
N ARG A 397 -8.46 9.38 31.59
CA ARG A 397 -8.04 10.50 32.46
C ARG A 397 -8.00 11.85 31.74
N ARG A 398 -7.79 11.88 30.42
CA ARG A 398 -7.83 13.12 29.62
C ARG A 398 -9.25 13.53 29.21
N LEU A 399 -10.16 12.57 29.01
CA LEU A 399 -11.56 12.86 28.70
C LEU A 399 -12.40 13.18 29.95
N GLY A 400 -12.05 12.64 31.11
CA GLY A 400 -12.73 12.94 32.38
C GLY A 400 -12.41 14.32 32.97
N ASN A 401 -11.38 15.02 32.48
CA ASN A 401 -10.96 16.33 33.00
C ASN A 401 -11.45 17.53 32.15
N ARG A 402 -12.28 17.29 31.13
CA ARG A 402 -12.87 18.36 30.28
C ARG A 402 -14.35 18.66 30.58
N THR A 403 -15.01 17.89 31.45
CA THR A 403 -16.45 18.06 31.76
C THR A 403 -16.75 18.77 33.07
N ASN A 404 -15.75 19.21 33.84
CA ASN A 404 -15.94 19.94 35.12
C ASN A 404 -15.38 21.38 35.10
N ALA A 405 -15.53 22.08 33.97
CA ALA A 405 -15.23 23.51 33.88
C ALA A 405 -16.32 24.25 33.09
N SER A 406 -17.57 24.12 33.53
CA SER A 406 -18.68 25.00 33.14
C SER A 406 -19.83 24.82 34.12
N GLY A 407 -19.86 25.67 35.16
CA GLY A 407 -20.93 25.67 36.15
C GLY A 407 -20.58 26.51 37.37
N ASP A 408 -20.37 27.81 37.17
CA ASP A 408 -20.64 28.84 38.17
C ASP A 408 -20.89 30.16 37.41
N ASP A 409 -22.17 30.47 37.23
CA ASP A 409 -22.75 31.82 37.13
C ASP A 409 -24.23 31.72 37.56
#